data_AF-A0A4Q3VCG2-F1
#
_entry.id   AF-A0A4Q3VCG2-F1
#
_cell.length_a   1.000
_cell.length_b   1.000
_cell.length_c   1.000
_cell.angle_alpha   90.00
_cell.angle_beta   90.00
_cell.angle_gamma   90.00
#
_symmetry.space_group_name_H-M   'P 1'
#
loop_
_entity.id
_entity.type
_entity.pdbx_description
1 polymer ?
#
loop_
_entity_poly.entity_id
_entity_poly.type
_entity_poly.pdbx_seq_one_letter_code
_entity_poly.pdbx_strand_id
1 'polypeptide(L)'
;MYTSWLVKEFANQQALTPEYLPFKKYQSADLGDGLNYCHTAECADRFASVSDQSFYIVNKAAKQISSRFPEAGVSTLAYTERTDTPSFKIEPNVHVMVTPGAFQHVSIPSELMQRWAIKHNNISQYDFLNIGVWHFDHPFFDLEQYHSHLEWLRHLKVDGISFETSQSSMASGLPQYLLLQYLANPYDDINAEFDQWCKHLFGKASEPVKQLFKRWFFSEAHLRTSLEKHSFYPDEVAEFIFLMRQAENTKGLSDIEKERLLALKAYIVYLCGFYELYQEPKSASSDASHMSDLKAEALLQLTWGLYYQRIFHNTQLNDLLKKATKNPSDWDFRKGPLVKKTKPLRKEEIEKSFSSYEDKYGIFYKPPILLTKEDFDYLSRRAADSIRIRTTDEKAFKSFAYPIKLYARQPGKVKIKYAVGEGEKNNSYAACLLALEEKGGKLLDKFFIYKTGSEGFVEFVIPAAGDYTIQ
;
A
#
# COMPACT_ATOMS: atom_id res chain seq x y z
N MET A 1 -32.10 -13.35 -14.94
CA MET A 1 -31.09 -14.04 -15.75
C MET A 1 -29.79 -14.21 -14.98
N TYR A 2 -29.11 -13.12 -14.57
CA TYR A 2 -27.83 -13.17 -13.84
C TYR A 2 -27.86 -13.99 -12.53
N THR A 3 -28.77 -13.71 -11.60
CA THR A 3 -28.82 -14.44 -10.31
C THR A 3 -29.10 -15.94 -10.50
N SER A 4 -29.94 -16.30 -11.47
CA SER A 4 -30.22 -17.70 -11.80
C SER A 4 -29.01 -18.41 -12.43
N TRP A 5 -28.24 -17.68 -13.24
CA TRP A 5 -26.97 -18.16 -13.77
C TRP A 5 -25.96 -18.39 -12.63
N LEU A 6 -25.81 -17.46 -11.68
CA LEU A 6 -24.93 -17.63 -10.52
C LEU A 6 -25.25 -18.90 -9.71
N VAL A 7 -26.53 -19.18 -9.49
CA VAL A 7 -26.95 -20.36 -8.72
C VAL A 7 -26.64 -21.65 -9.48
N LYS A 8 -26.83 -21.65 -10.81
CA LYS A 8 -26.46 -22.80 -11.66
C LYS A 8 -24.94 -23.00 -11.63
N GLU A 9 -24.18 -21.92 -11.74
CA GLU A 9 -22.72 -21.97 -11.73
C GLU A 9 -22.19 -22.46 -10.38
N PHE A 10 -22.74 -21.98 -9.26
CA PHE A 10 -22.39 -22.48 -7.94
C PHE A 10 -22.65 -23.99 -7.81
N ALA A 11 -23.82 -24.47 -8.25
CA ALA A 11 -24.14 -25.90 -8.23
C ALA A 11 -23.17 -26.73 -9.07
N ASN A 12 -22.82 -26.25 -10.27
CA ASN A 12 -21.84 -26.91 -11.14
C ASN A 12 -20.46 -26.98 -10.48
N GLN A 13 -19.98 -25.86 -9.93
CA GLN A 13 -18.67 -25.80 -9.30
C GLN A 13 -18.62 -26.64 -8.03
N GLN A 14 -19.68 -26.66 -7.24
CA GLN A 14 -19.78 -27.49 -6.05
C GLN A 14 -19.76 -28.98 -6.42
N ALA A 15 -20.44 -29.39 -7.48
CA ALA A 15 -20.41 -30.78 -7.98
C ALA A 15 -19.04 -31.20 -8.54
N LEU A 16 -18.25 -30.24 -9.03
CA LEU A 16 -16.89 -30.45 -9.53
C LEU A 16 -15.80 -30.31 -8.44
N THR A 17 -16.17 -29.86 -7.24
CA THR A 17 -15.21 -29.67 -6.13
C THR A 17 -14.82 -31.04 -5.58
N PRO A 18 -13.53 -31.41 -5.59
CA PRO A 18 -13.08 -32.68 -5.02
C PRO A 18 -13.47 -32.82 -3.55
N GLU A 19 -13.83 -34.04 -3.11
CA GLU A 19 -14.28 -34.31 -1.73
C GLU A 19 -13.26 -33.96 -0.65
N TYR A 20 -11.96 -33.90 -0.99
CA TYR A 20 -10.91 -33.52 -0.04
C TYR A 20 -10.80 -32.00 0.17
N LEU A 21 -11.49 -31.18 -0.63
CA LEU A 21 -11.58 -29.73 -0.42
C LEU A 21 -12.80 -29.39 0.42
N PRO A 22 -12.72 -28.34 1.27
CA PRO A 22 -13.86 -27.91 2.04
C PRO A 22 -15.01 -27.45 1.11
N PHE A 23 -16.23 -27.53 1.63
CA PHE A 23 -17.42 -27.00 0.96
C PHE A 23 -17.18 -25.55 0.53
N LYS A 24 -17.49 -25.23 -0.74
CA LYS A 24 -17.32 -23.89 -1.26
C LYS A 24 -18.41 -22.99 -0.68
N LYS A 25 -18.07 -22.17 0.31
CA LYS A 25 -19.06 -21.34 1.02
C LYS A 25 -19.66 -20.20 0.19
N TYR A 26 -18.88 -19.55 -0.67
CA TYR A 26 -19.30 -18.33 -1.38
C TYR A 26 -19.10 -18.42 -2.90
N GLN A 27 -20.13 -18.02 -3.66
CA GLN A 27 -20.01 -17.72 -5.09
C GLN A 27 -19.74 -16.23 -5.29
N SER A 28 -18.75 -15.85 -6.09
CA SER A 28 -18.61 -14.43 -6.46
C SER A 28 -19.83 -13.97 -7.26
N ALA A 29 -20.51 -12.95 -6.73
CA ALA A 29 -21.58 -12.21 -7.38
C ALA A 29 -21.13 -10.78 -7.72
N ASP A 30 -19.80 -10.59 -7.83
CA ASP A 30 -19.24 -9.31 -8.22
C ASP A 30 -19.62 -8.95 -9.67
N LEU A 31 -19.84 -7.66 -9.90
CA LEU A 31 -20.32 -7.12 -11.18
C LEU A 31 -19.17 -6.64 -12.08
N GLY A 32 -17.91 -6.86 -11.67
CA GLY A 32 -16.70 -6.45 -12.37
C GLY A 32 -16.22 -5.05 -11.99
N ASP A 33 -15.06 -4.66 -12.51
CA ASP A 33 -14.42 -3.35 -12.26
C ASP A 33 -15.10 -2.18 -12.99
N GLY A 34 -16.09 -2.46 -13.84
CA GLY A 34 -16.65 -1.49 -14.78
C GLY A 34 -17.62 -0.48 -14.15
N LEU A 35 -17.59 0.75 -14.67
CA LEU A 35 -18.47 1.89 -14.32
C LEU A 35 -19.80 1.89 -15.11
N ASN A 36 -20.25 0.74 -15.59
CA ASN A 36 -21.39 0.63 -16.51
C ASN A 36 -22.66 0.19 -15.78
N TYR A 37 -23.03 0.93 -14.75
CA TYR A 37 -24.26 0.68 -13.99
C TYR A 37 -25.49 1.22 -14.74
N CYS A 38 -26.67 0.94 -14.21
CA CYS A 38 -27.88 1.43 -14.84
C CYS A 38 -28.04 2.93 -14.57
N HIS A 39 -28.03 3.72 -15.64
CA HIS A 39 -28.21 5.17 -15.59
C HIS A 39 -29.55 5.64 -16.20
N THR A 40 -30.51 4.72 -16.38
CA THR A 40 -31.86 5.11 -16.83
C THR A 40 -32.60 5.86 -15.73
N ALA A 41 -33.59 6.68 -16.10
CA ALA A 41 -34.44 7.39 -15.14
C ALA A 41 -35.10 6.41 -14.15
N GLU A 42 -35.56 5.26 -14.63
CA GLU A 42 -36.16 4.20 -13.81
C GLU A 42 -35.19 3.67 -12.74
N CYS A 43 -33.91 3.55 -13.06
CA CYS A 43 -32.89 3.10 -12.10
C CYS A 43 -32.55 4.21 -11.10
N ALA A 44 -32.48 5.47 -11.55
CA ALA A 44 -32.30 6.62 -10.67
C ALA A 44 -33.47 6.79 -9.69
N ASP A 45 -34.70 6.56 -10.14
CA ASP A 45 -35.90 6.61 -9.30
C ASP A 45 -35.96 5.45 -8.29
N ARG A 46 -35.39 4.30 -8.64
CA ARG A 46 -35.46 3.07 -7.85
C ARG A 46 -34.33 2.92 -6.83
N PHE A 47 -33.17 3.46 -7.11
CA PHE A 47 -31.96 3.24 -6.30
C PHE A 47 -31.28 4.56 -5.99
N ALA A 48 -31.05 4.81 -4.70
CA ALA A 48 -30.43 6.06 -4.25
C ALA A 48 -28.94 6.16 -4.62
N SER A 49 -28.28 5.02 -4.88
CA SER A 49 -26.85 4.95 -5.18
C SER A 49 -26.51 3.75 -6.05
N VAL A 50 -25.29 3.76 -6.61
CA VAL A 50 -24.72 2.61 -7.31
C VAL A 50 -24.54 1.41 -6.36
N SER A 51 -24.19 1.65 -5.10
CA SER A 51 -24.19 0.61 -4.06
C SER A 51 -25.56 -0.02 -3.89
N ASP A 52 -26.64 0.76 -3.87
CA ASP A 52 -28.00 0.23 -3.78
C ASP A 52 -28.35 -0.66 -4.99
N GLN A 53 -27.95 -0.26 -6.20
CA GLN A 53 -28.14 -1.08 -7.40
C GLN A 53 -27.40 -2.42 -7.29
N SER A 54 -26.11 -2.37 -6.92
CA SER A 54 -25.26 -3.56 -6.83
C SER A 54 -25.73 -4.51 -5.74
N PHE A 55 -25.93 -4.02 -4.52
CA PHE A 55 -26.30 -4.85 -3.39
C PHE A 55 -27.73 -5.40 -3.49
N TYR A 56 -28.61 -4.78 -4.30
CA TYR A 56 -29.92 -5.34 -4.57
C TYR A 56 -29.82 -6.65 -5.38
N ILE A 57 -28.91 -6.69 -6.36
CA ILE A 57 -28.62 -7.90 -7.15
C ILE A 57 -27.94 -8.95 -6.27
N VAL A 58 -26.96 -8.54 -5.46
CA VAL A 58 -26.23 -9.42 -4.53
C VAL A 58 -27.19 -10.08 -3.53
N ASN A 59 -28.07 -9.30 -2.87
CA ASN A 59 -29.08 -9.85 -1.95
C ASN A 59 -30.02 -10.85 -2.65
N LYS A 60 -30.42 -10.58 -3.90
CA LYS A 60 -31.23 -11.53 -4.68
C LYS A 60 -30.47 -12.82 -4.97
N ALA A 61 -29.20 -12.73 -5.34
CA ALA A 61 -28.36 -13.90 -5.57
C ALA A 61 -28.18 -14.71 -4.28
N ALA A 62 -27.89 -14.05 -3.17
CA ALA A 62 -27.71 -14.65 -1.86
C ALA A 62 -28.93 -15.48 -1.43
N LYS A 63 -30.15 -14.94 -1.58
CA LYS A 63 -31.41 -15.66 -1.30
C LYS A 63 -31.61 -16.87 -2.19
N GLN A 64 -31.31 -16.75 -3.48
CA GLN A 64 -31.50 -17.85 -4.42
C GLN A 64 -30.49 -18.98 -4.15
N ILE A 65 -29.24 -18.65 -3.80
CA ILE A 65 -28.24 -19.65 -3.43
C ILE A 65 -28.64 -20.35 -2.13
N SER A 66 -28.97 -19.62 -1.07
CA SER A 66 -29.32 -20.22 0.22
C SER A 66 -30.59 -21.06 0.18
N SER A 67 -31.54 -20.74 -0.70
CA SER A 67 -32.75 -21.56 -0.89
C SER A 67 -32.46 -22.98 -1.39
N ARG A 68 -31.30 -23.21 -2.02
CA ARG A 68 -30.87 -24.52 -2.55
C ARG A 68 -29.73 -25.13 -1.75
N PHE A 69 -28.87 -24.27 -1.19
CA PHE A 69 -27.68 -24.63 -0.43
C PHE A 69 -27.66 -23.76 0.85
N PRO A 70 -28.33 -24.19 1.94
CA PRO A 70 -28.57 -23.34 3.11
C PRO A 70 -27.32 -22.75 3.78
N GLU A 71 -26.19 -23.44 3.69
CA GLU A 71 -24.89 -23.03 4.21
C GLU A 71 -24.07 -22.13 3.25
N ALA A 72 -24.56 -21.92 2.03
CA ALA A 72 -23.87 -21.18 1.00
C ALA A 72 -24.38 -19.73 0.86
N GLY A 73 -23.53 -18.93 0.24
CA GLY A 73 -23.76 -17.51 0.05
C GLY A 73 -23.10 -16.94 -1.18
N VAL A 74 -23.00 -15.61 -1.20
CA VAL A 74 -22.29 -14.89 -2.25
C VAL A 74 -21.22 -13.99 -1.67
N SER A 75 -20.18 -13.71 -2.43
CA SER A 75 -19.20 -12.66 -2.14
C SER A 75 -19.23 -11.56 -3.18
N THR A 76 -18.90 -10.33 -2.80
CA THR A 76 -18.77 -9.17 -3.69
C THR A 76 -17.73 -8.19 -3.16
N LEU A 77 -17.17 -7.35 -4.03
CA LEU A 77 -16.36 -6.21 -3.62
C LEU A 77 -17.24 -4.99 -3.32
N ALA A 78 -16.87 -4.22 -2.30
CA ALA A 78 -17.28 -2.82 -2.13
C ALA A 78 -16.10 -1.95 -2.56
N TYR A 79 -16.12 -1.57 -3.82
CA TYR A 79 -15.00 -0.96 -4.55
C TYR A 79 -15.51 0.06 -5.57
N THR A 80 -14.68 1.03 -5.98
CA THR A 80 -15.06 2.07 -6.96
C THR A 80 -16.39 2.77 -6.66
N GLU A 81 -17.27 2.94 -7.63
CA GLU A 81 -18.58 3.60 -7.48
C GLU A 81 -19.55 2.89 -6.51
N ARG A 82 -19.32 1.61 -6.18
CA ARG A 82 -20.10 0.83 -5.21
C ARG A 82 -19.36 0.64 -3.87
N THR A 83 -18.42 1.52 -3.56
CA THR A 83 -17.63 1.44 -2.32
C THR A 83 -18.48 1.69 -1.06
N ASP A 84 -19.47 2.57 -1.14
CA ASP A 84 -20.26 2.92 0.03
C ASP A 84 -21.25 1.81 0.42
N THR A 85 -21.67 1.80 1.67
CA THR A 85 -22.72 0.93 2.18
C THR A 85 -24.07 1.20 1.47
N PRO A 86 -24.86 0.16 1.15
CA PRO A 86 -26.21 0.37 0.63
C PRO A 86 -27.14 0.92 1.72
N SER A 87 -28.24 1.56 1.34
CA SER A 87 -29.25 2.10 2.25
C SER A 87 -30.04 1.02 3.00
N PHE A 88 -30.15 -0.18 2.43
CA PHE A 88 -30.92 -1.30 2.97
C PHE A 88 -30.05 -2.38 3.64
N LYS A 89 -30.67 -3.32 4.35
CA LYS A 89 -29.98 -4.42 5.04
C LYS A 89 -29.38 -5.42 4.03
N ILE A 90 -28.16 -5.87 4.30
CA ILE A 90 -27.47 -6.90 3.52
C ILE A 90 -27.88 -8.29 4.03
N GLU A 91 -28.06 -9.25 3.14
CA GLU A 91 -28.37 -10.63 3.53
C GLU A 91 -27.23 -11.27 4.35
N PRO A 92 -27.53 -12.08 5.39
CA PRO A 92 -26.52 -12.59 6.31
C PRO A 92 -25.49 -13.51 5.66
N ASN A 93 -25.83 -14.15 4.53
CA ASN A 93 -24.94 -15.02 3.77
C ASN A 93 -24.19 -14.28 2.64
N VAL A 94 -24.14 -12.95 2.67
CA VAL A 94 -23.27 -12.16 1.78
C VAL A 94 -21.95 -11.89 2.50
N HIS A 95 -20.81 -12.14 1.85
CA HIS A 95 -19.50 -11.69 2.30
C HIS A 95 -19.07 -10.46 1.49
N VAL A 96 -18.69 -9.38 2.16
CA VAL A 96 -18.27 -8.14 1.48
C VAL A 96 -16.79 -7.91 1.69
N MET A 97 -16.04 -7.87 0.58
CA MET A 97 -14.64 -7.46 0.57
C MET A 97 -14.59 -5.95 0.32
N VAL A 98 -14.30 -5.18 1.35
CA VAL A 98 -14.24 -3.71 1.29
C VAL A 98 -12.87 -3.29 0.82
N THR A 99 -12.79 -2.41 -0.18
CA THR A 99 -11.51 -1.89 -0.69
C THR A 99 -11.33 -0.42 -0.26
N PRO A 100 -10.86 -0.15 0.97
CA PRO A 100 -10.90 1.19 1.52
C PRO A 100 -9.75 2.08 1.05
N GLY A 101 -8.61 1.47 0.71
CA GLY A 101 -7.34 2.16 0.47
C GLY A 101 -7.11 2.68 -0.95
N ALA A 102 -7.93 2.30 -1.93
CA ALA A 102 -7.72 2.74 -3.31
C ALA A 102 -9.01 2.80 -4.15
N PHE A 103 -8.94 3.61 -5.21
CA PHE A 103 -9.96 3.76 -6.25
C PHE A 103 -11.36 4.08 -5.73
N GLN A 104 -11.45 4.88 -4.66
CA GLN A 104 -12.71 5.35 -4.11
C GLN A 104 -12.60 6.81 -3.65
N HIS A 105 -13.72 7.52 -3.64
CA HIS A 105 -13.82 8.94 -3.28
C HIS A 105 -14.90 9.21 -2.22
N VAL A 106 -15.31 8.18 -1.49
CA VAL A 106 -16.42 8.24 -0.54
C VAL A 106 -15.96 8.82 0.81
N SER A 107 -14.80 8.36 1.32
CA SER A 107 -14.31 8.73 2.65
C SER A 107 -12.83 8.35 2.82
N ILE A 108 -12.27 8.57 4.00
CA ILE A 108 -10.97 8.01 4.37
C ILE A 108 -11.09 6.50 4.69
N PRO A 109 -10.00 5.72 4.55
CA PRO A 109 -10.06 4.26 4.69
C PRO A 109 -10.61 3.76 6.04
N SER A 110 -10.16 4.36 7.14
CA SER A 110 -10.54 3.97 8.51
C SER A 110 -12.04 4.21 8.79
N GLU A 111 -12.56 5.35 8.32
CA GLU A 111 -13.97 5.70 8.44
C GLU A 111 -14.86 4.74 7.63
N LEU A 112 -14.46 4.44 6.40
CA LEU A 112 -15.20 3.55 5.52
C LEU A 112 -15.28 2.13 6.08
N MET A 113 -14.16 1.60 6.56
CA MET A 113 -14.13 0.28 7.21
C MET A 113 -14.99 0.24 8.48
N GLN A 114 -15.00 1.31 9.29
CA GLN A 114 -15.89 1.40 10.45
C GLN A 114 -17.38 1.40 10.05
N ARG A 115 -17.77 2.14 9.00
CA ARG A 115 -19.15 2.13 8.49
C ARG A 115 -19.56 0.74 8.02
N TRP A 116 -18.69 0.04 7.31
CA TRP A 116 -18.93 -1.33 6.88
C TRP A 116 -19.06 -2.30 8.05
N ALA A 117 -18.20 -2.20 9.08
CA ALA A 117 -18.28 -3.03 10.28
C ALA A 117 -19.59 -2.81 11.08
N ILE A 118 -20.14 -1.59 11.05
CA ILE A 118 -21.47 -1.31 11.62
C ILE A 118 -22.58 -1.89 10.73
N LYS A 119 -22.41 -1.81 9.40
CA LYS A 119 -23.41 -2.21 8.42
C LYS A 119 -23.62 -3.72 8.38
N HIS A 120 -22.54 -4.49 8.50
CA HIS A 120 -22.56 -5.93 8.26
C HIS A 120 -21.42 -6.65 9.00
N ASN A 121 -21.72 -7.85 9.50
CA ASN A 121 -20.78 -8.63 10.32
C ASN A 121 -19.97 -9.66 9.53
N ASN A 122 -20.16 -9.77 8.22
CA ASN A 122 -19.43 -10.72 7.36
C ASN A 122 -18.68 -9.93 6.28
N ILE A 123 -17.61 -9.27 6.71
CA ILE A 123 -16.80 -8.38 5.89
C ILE A 123 -15.31 -8.73 6.01
N SER A 124 -14.56 -8.53 4.93
CA SER A 124 -13.10 -8.55 4.92
C SER A 124 -12.57 -7.28 4.28
N GLN A 125 -11.29 -6.98 4.47
CA GLN A 125 -10.62 -5.92 3.72
C GLN A 125 -9.97 -6.51 2.45
N TYR A 126 -10.06 -5.80 1.33
CA TYR A 126 -9.22 -5.97 0.17
C TYR A 126 -8.22 -4.83 0.12
N ASP A 127 -6.94 -5.14 0.01
CA ASP A 127 -5.86 -4.15 0.12
C ASP A 127 -4.72 -4.40 -0.88
N PHE A 128 -3.91 -3.38 -1.08
CA PHE A 128 -2.85 -3.34 -2.09
C PHE A 128 -1.49 -3.30 -1.39
N LEU A 129 -0.95 -4.48 -1.10
CA LEU A 129 0.29 -4.65 -0.33
C LEU A 129 1.51 -4.53 -1.23
N ASN A 130 2.09 -3.33 -1.27
CA ASN A 130 3.31 -2.99 -2.02
C ASN A 130 3.35 -3.59 -3.45
N ILE A 131 2.38 -3.20 -4.27
CA ILE A 131 2.33 -3.63 -5.67
C ILE A 131 3.54 -3.07 -6.43
N GLY A 132 4.28 -3.94 -7.11
CA GLY A 132 5.50 -3.57 -7.83
C GLY A 132 5.27 -2.48 -8.88
N VAL A 133 4.13 -2.47 -9.57
CA VAL A 133 3.82 -1.45 -10.59
C VAL A 133 3.54 -0.05 -10.03
N TRP A 134 3.18 0.08 -8.75
CA TRP A 134 2.89 1.40 -8.16
C TRP A 134 4.14 2.12 -7.68
N HIS A 135 5.15 1.36 -7.26
CA HIS A 135 6.36 1.91 -6.63
C HIS A 135 7.64 1.38 -7.26
N PHE A 136 7.58 0.94 -8.51
CA PHE A 136 8.72 0.37 -9.23
C PHE A 136 9.43 -0.72 -8.42
N ASP A 137 8.68 -1.55 -7.70
CA ASP A 137 9.22 -2.61 -6.85
C ASP A 137 10.21 -2.11 -5.77
N HIS A 138 10.03 -0.88 -5.28
CA HIS A 138 10.72 -0.33 -4.11
C HIS A 138 10.07 -0.83 -2.81
N PRO A 139 10.80 -0.82 -1.68
CA PRO A 139 10.15 -0.96 -0.38
C PRO A 139 9.35 0.33 -0.12
N PHE A 140 8.02 0.21 -0.12
CA PHE A 140 7.09 1.32 0.08
C PHE A 140 5.99 0.85 1.02
N PHE A 141 6.34 0.72 2.30
CA PHE A 141 5.40 0.26 3.32
C PHE A 141 5.89 0.63 4.72
N ASP A 142 4.98 0.99 5.64
CA ASP A 142 5.30 1.11 7.07
C ASP A 142 4.63 -0.04 7.84
N LEU A 143 5.45 -0.99 8.28
CA LEU A 143 5.00 -2.20 8.95
C LEU A 143 4.49 -1.95 10.37
N GLU A 144 4.99 -0.91 11.05
CA GLU A 144 4.50 -0.56 12.39
C GLU A 144 3.09 0.06 12.28
N GLN A 145 2.91 0.97 11.32
CA GLN A 145 1.60 1.54 11.03
C GLN A 145 0.62 0.44 10.61
N TYR A 146 1.06 -0.49 9.77
CA TYR A 146 0.17 -1.55 9.28
C TYR A 146 -0.17 -2.58 10.36
N HIS A 147 0.76 -2.95 11.24
CA HIS A 147 0.46 -3.82 12.39
C HIS A 147 -0.61 -3.21 13.29
N SER A 148 -0.51 -1.90 13.58
CA SER A 148 -1.55 -1.17 14.31
C SER A 148 -2.91 -1.20 13.59
N HIS A 149 -2.91 -1.11 12.25
CA HIS A 149 -4.12 -1.26 11.44
C HIS A 149 -4.73 -2.66 11.56
N LEU A 150 -3.92 -3.73 11.56
CA LEU A 150 -4.39 -5.10 11.78
C LEU A 150 -5.06 -5.29 13.15
N GLU A 151 -4.49 -4.70 14.20
CA GLU A 151 -5.08 -4.74 15.53
C GLU A 151 -6.43 -4.03 15.56
N TRP A 152 -6.54 -2.90 14.86
CA TRP A 152 -7.78 -2.17 14.71
C TRP A 152 -8.84 -2.95 13.91
N LEU A 153 -8.47 -3.60 12.80
CA LEU A 153 -9.36 -4.48 12.05
C LEU A 153 -9.87 -5.65 12.90
N ARG A 154 -8.99 -6.24 13.75
CA ARG A 154 -9.37 -7.26 14.73
C ARG A 154 -10.39 -6.73 15.73
N HIS A 155 -10.23 -5.50 16.21
CA HIS A 155 -11.20 -4.84 17.10
C HIS A 155 -12.56 -4.64 16.42
N LEU A 156 -12.57 -4.30 15.12
CA LEU A 156 -13.79 -4.19 14.31
C LEU A 156 -14.43 -5.55 13.95
N LYS A 157 -13.80 -6.67 14.31
CA LYS A 157 -14.24 -8.04 13.96
C LYS A 157 -14.34 -8.26 12.45
N VAL A 158 -13.40 -7.70 11.70
CA VAL A 158 -13.24 -7.97 10.27
C VAL A 158 -12.71 -9.40 10.10
N ASP A 159 -13.33 -10.18 9.21
CA ASP A 159 -13.10 -11.64 9.09
C ASP A 159 -11.71 -12.00 8.53
N GLY A 160 -11.09 -11.07 7.81
CA GLY A 160 -9.79 -11.30 7.20
C GLY A 160 -9.40 -10.20 6.21
N ILE A 161 -8.29 -10.45 5.51
CA ILE A 161 -7.76 -9.52 4.52
C ILE A 161 -7.34 -10.31 3.27
N SER A 162 -7.62 -9.74 2.10
CA SER A 162 -7.13 -10.18 0.80
C SER A 162 -6.17 -9.14 0.25
N PHE A 163 -5.03 -9.57 -0.26
CA PHE A 163 -3.99 -8.67 -0.75
C PHE A 163 -3.70 -8.89 -2.24
N GLU A 164 -3.66 -7.80 -3.00
CA GLU A 164 -2.86 -7.76 -4.22
C GLU A 164 -1.44 -7.34 -3.86
N THR A 165 -0.43 -8.09 -4.31
CA THR A 165 0.97 -7.86 -3.92
C THR A 165 1.96 -8.24 -5.02
N SER A 166 3.23 -7.99 -4.77
CA SER A 166 4.35 -8.29 -5.65
C SER A 166 4.94 -9.68 -5.40
N GLN A 167 5.63 -10.25 -6.39
CA GLN A 167 6.44 -11.48 -6.23
C GLN A 167 7.89 -11.19 -5.80
N SER A 168 8.19 -9.92 -5.52
CA SER A 168 9.51 -9.44 -5.11
C SER A 168 9.86 -9.93 -3.72
N SER A 169 10.96 -10.69 -3.60
CA SER A 169 11.46 -11.13 -2.29
C SER A 169 11.98 -9.97 -1.44
N MET A 170 12.37 -8.85 -2.06
CA MET A 170 12.89 -7.68 -1.35
C MET A 170 11.79 -6.67 -1.03
N ALA A 171 11.04 -6.21 -2.04
CA ALA A 171 10.04 -5.17 -1.85
C ALA A 171 8.85 -5.65 -1.01
N SER A 172 8.42 -6.89 -1.22
CA SER A 172 7.18 -7.42 -0.64
C SER A 172 7.39 -8.65 0.25
N GLY A 173 8.57 -9.27 0.23
CA GLY A 173 8.82 -10.51 0.97
C GLY A 173 8.71 -10.37 2.49
N LEU A 174 9.37 -9.35 3.08
CA LEU A 174 9.25 -9.08 4.51
C LEU A 174 7.83 -8.66 4.93
N PRO A 175 7.17 -7.70 4.23
CA PRO A 175 5.77 -7.40 4.51
C PRO A 175 4.86 -8.63 4.46
N GLN A 176 4.94 -9.44 3.40
CA GLN A 176 4.14 -10.66 3.30
C GLN A 176 4.41 -11.63 4.46
N TYR A 177 5.68 -11.83 4.84
CA TYR A 177 6.01 -12.70 5.96
C TYR A 177 5.34 -12.22 7.26
N LEU A 178 5.56 -10.97 7.67
CA LEU A 178 5.03 -10.47 8.94
C LEU A 178 3.50 -10.47 8.98
N LEU A 179 2.86 -10.11 7.87
CA LEU A 179 1.39 -10.08 7.78
C LEU A 179 0.79 -11.48 7.79
N LEU A 180 1.36 -12.43 7.05
CA LEU A 180 0.90 -13.82 7.07
C LEU A 180 1.09 -14.46 8.44
N GLN A 181 2.20 -14.16 9.13
CA GLN A 181 2.39 -14.62 10.51
C GLN A 181 1.32 -14.06 11.44
N TYR A 182 1.02 -12.76 11.35
CA TYR A 182 -0.02 -12.15 12.19
C TYR A 182 -1.40 -12.77 11.93
N LEU A 183 -1.75 -12.99 10.66
CA LEU A 183 -3.04 -13.58 10.28
C LEU A 183 -3.17 -15.05 10.70
N ALA A 184 -2.05 -15.79 10.76
CA ALA A 184 -2.04 -17.18 11.22
C ALA A 184 -1.98 -17.30 12.75
N ASN A 185 -1.16 -16.48 13.40
CA ASN A 185 -0.94 -16.45 14.84
C ASN A 185 -0.63 -15.00 15.29
N PRO A 186 -1.65 -14.24 15.73
CA PRO A 186 -1.47 -12.84 16.09
C PRO A 186 -0.40 -12.64 17.18
N TYR A 187 0.47 -11.66 16.97
CA TYR A 187 1.50 -11.23 17.90
C TYR A 187 1.30 -9.77 18.30
N ASP A 188 1.69 -9.44 19.54
CA ASP A 188 1.54 -8.08 20.08
C ASP A 188 2.78 -7.20 19.81
N ASP A 189 3.98 -7.80 19.67
CA ASP A 189 5.22 -7.07 19.42
C ASP A 189 5.83 -7.42 18.05
N ILE A 190 5.57 -6.55 17.07
CA ILE A 190 6.15 -6.67 15.73
C ILE A 190 7.68 -6.66 15.73
N ASN A 191 8.33 -5.94 16.66
CA ASN A 191 9.80 -5.90 16.70
C ASN A 191 10.37 -7.25 17.11
N ALA A 192 9.70 -7.98 18.00
CA ALA A 192 10.13 -9.32 18.41
C ALA A 192 10.05 -10.32 17.24
N GLU A 193 8.95 -10.33 16.49
CA GLU A 193 8.79 -11.18 15.31
C GLU A 193 9.80 -10.82 14.21
N PHE A 194 9.99 -9.53 13.96
CA PHE A 194 10.97 -9.03 13.00
C PHE A 194 12.42 -9.38 13.40
N ASP A 195 12.78 -9.23 14.69
CA ASP A 195 14.09 -9.63 15.22
C ASP A 195 14.34 -11.13 15.03
N GLN A 196 13.33 -11.96 15.27
CA GLN A 196 13.42 -13.40 15.06
C GLN A 196 13.62 -13.74 13.58
N TRP A 197 12.86 -13.11 12.70
CA TRP A 197 13.00 -13.27 11.25
C TRP A 197 14.41 -12.89 10.76
N CYS A 198 14.94 -11.75 11.20
CA CYS A 198 16.29 -11.32 10.86
C CYS A 198 17.35 -12.31 11.37
N LYS A 199 17.22 -12.83 12.59
CA LYS A 199 18.12 -13.85 13.14
C LYS A 199 18.06 -15.16 12.35
N HIS A 200 16.86 -15.61 11.96
CA HIS A 200 16.71 -16.85 11.18
C HIS A 200 17.30 -16.73 9.77
N LEU A 201 17.20 -15.57 9.13
CA LEU A 201 17.68 -15.39 7.76
C LEU A 201 19.16 -14.98 7.67
N PHE A 202 19.65 -14.18 8.60
CA PHE A 202 20.98 -13.56 8.48
C PHE A 202 21.91 -13.93 9.63
N GLY A 203 21.43 -14.68 10.62
CA GLY A 203 22.19 -15.18 11.77
C GLY A 203 23.10 -14.11 12.36
N LYS A 204 24.41 -14.26 12.17
CA LYS A 204 25.38 -13.32 12.77
C LYS A 204 25.34 -11.91 12.15
N ALA A 205 24.94 -11.79 10.89
CA ALA A 205 24.78 -10.51 10.20
C ALA A 205 23.41 -9.86 10.45
N SER A 206 22.59 -10.41 11.34
CA SER A 206 21.22 -9.94 11.58
C SER A 206 21.13 -8.48 12.04
N GLU A 207 22.06 -7.99 12.84
CA GLU A 207 21.99 -6.61 13.38
C GLU A 207 22.11 -5.53 12.29
N PRO A 208 23.16 -5.49 11.44
CA PRO A 208 23.22 -4.50 10.36
C PRO A 208 22.09 -4.65 9.34
N VAL A 209 21.68 -5.88 9.03
CA VAL A 209 20.55 -6.14 8.11
C VAL A 209 19.22 -5.67 8.71
N LYS A 210 19.03 -5.83 10.02
CA LYS A 210 17.86 -5.31 10.73
C LYS A 210 17.78 -3.79 10.61
N GLN A 211 18.89 -3.08 10.80
CA GLN A 211 18.93 -1.62 10.66
C GLN A 211 18.58 -1.19 9.23
N LEU A 212 19.05 -1.93 8.22
CA LEU A 212 18.69 -1.70 6.81
C LEU A 212 17.17 -1.83 6.60
N PHE A 213 16.58 -2.95 7.02
CA PHE A 213 15.15 -3.16 6.87
C PHE A 213 14.29 -2.19 7.69
N LYS A 214 14.79 -1.70 8.84
CA LYS A 214 14.11 -0.62 9.57
C LYS A 214 14.01 0.67 8.75
N ARG A 215 15.02 0.99 7.93
CA ARG A 215 14.92 2.13 7.00
C ARG A 215 13.90 1.92 5.90
N TRP A 216 13.80 0.70 5.40
CA TRP A 216 12.90 0.36 4.30
C TRP A 216 11.45 0.19 4.72
N PHE A 217 11.19 -0.26 5.95
CA PHE A 217 9.85 -0.71 6.31
C PHE A 217 9.32 -0.23 7.67
N PHE A 218 10.12 0.50 8.45
CA PHE A 218 9.73 1.05 9.75
C PHE A 218 9.99 2.56 9.79
N SER A 219 9.89 3.20 8.64
CA SER A 219 10.15 4.62 8.44
C SER A 219 9.20 5.17 7.39
N GLU A 220 8.38 6.14 7.77
CA GLU A 220 7.54 6.87 6.81
C GLU A 220 8.36 7.80 5.88
N ALA A 221 9.69 7.93 6.05
CA ALA A 221 10.51 8.91 5.33
C ALA A 221 10.41 8.76 3.80
N HIS A 222 10.57 7.54 3.27
CA HIS A 222 10.51 7.27 1.83
C HIS A 222 9.07 7.21 1.28
N LEU A 223 8.06 7.06 2.16
CA LEU A 223 6.65 7.22 1.78
C LEU A 223 6.30 8.67 1.38
N ARG A 224 7.16 9.62 1.77
CA ARG A 224 6.93 11.07 1.64
C ARG A 224 7.71 11.69 0.47
N THR A 225 8.52 10.94 -0.27
CA THR A 225 9.42 11.48 -1.30
C THR A 225 8.88 11.27 -2.71
N SER A 226 8.47 12.34 -3.42
CA SER A 226 8.10 12.31 -4.87
C SER A 226 6.83 11.51 -5.22
N LEU A 227 5.70 12.23 -5.39
CA LEU A 227 4.34 11.71 -5.68
C LEU A 227 4.19 10.86 -6.96
N GLU A 228 5.21 10.79 -7.83
CA GLU A 228 5.14 9.97 -9.06
C GLU A 228 6.23 8.89 -9.15
N LYS A 229 7.41 9.12 -8.56
CA LYS A 229 8.58 8.23 -8.68
C LYS A 229 9.40 8.25 -7.40
N HIS A 230 8.89 7.56 -6.38
CA HIS A 230 9.51 7.46 -5.07
C HIS A 230 10.92 6.84 -5.17
N SER A 231 11.92 7.47 -4.55
CA SER A 231 13.30 6.98 -4.53
C SER A 231 14.01 7.44 -3.25
N PHE A 232 15.07 6.74 -2.89
CA PHE A 232 15.96 7.06 -1.78
C PHE A 232 16.98 8.10 -2.18
N TYR A 233 17.24 9.07 -1.31
CA TYR A 233 18.24 10.11 -1.53
C TYR A 233 19.69 9.57 -1.37
N PRO A 234 20.71 10.32 -1.84
CA PRO A 234 22.11 9.90 -1.80
C PRO A 234 22.61 9.47 -0.41
N ASP A 235 22.18 10.14 0.65
CA ASP A 235 22.53 9.84 2.04
C ASP A 235 21.86 8.55 2.54
N GLU A 236 20.61 8.30 2.14
CA GLU A 236 19.89 7.05 2.45
C GLU A 236 20.56 5.85 1.76
N VAL A 237 20.83 5.93 0.45
CA VAL A 237 21.52 4.82 -0.25
C VAL A 237 22.96 4.61 0.26
N ALA A 238 23.63 5.67 0.71
CA ALA A 238 24.94 5.57 1.35
C ALA A 238 24.87 4.83 2.69
N GLU A 239 23.84 5.07 3.51
CA GLU A 239 23.58 4.30 4.74
C GLU A 239 23.33 2.83 4.41
N PHE A 240 22.59 2.52 3.34
CA PHE A 240 22.33 1.13 2.95
C PHE A 240 23.62 0.40 2.56
N ILE A 241 24.48 1.06 1.79
CA ILE A 241 25.79 0.53 1.40
C ILE A 241 26.66 0.28 2.64
N PHE A 242 26.72 1.25 3.56
CA PHE A 242 27.47 1.15 4.80
C PHE A 242 27.01 -0.04 5.66
N LEU A 243 25.70 -0.18 5.86
CA LEU A 243 25.12 -1.30 6.63
C LEU A 243 25.41 -2.65 5.97
N MET A 244 25.37 -2.73 4.64
CA MET A 244 25.72 -3.97 3.94
C MET A 244 27.19 -4.35 4.07
N ARG A 245 28.11 -3.37 4.09
CA ARG A 245 29.52 -3.66 4.37
C ARG A 245 29.74 -4.12 5.80
N GLN A 246 29.01 -3.57 6.77
CA GLN A 246 29.05 -4.10 8.14
C GLN A 246 28.55 -5.56 8.20
N ALA A 247 27.45 -5.86 7.51
CA ALA A 247 26.90 -7.21 7.42
C ALA A 247 27.91 -8.19 6.81
N GLU A 248 28.51 -7.84 5.66
CA GLU A 248 29.52 -8.65 4.97
C GLU A 248 30.77 -8.92 5.81
N ASN A 249 31.24 -7.92 6.56
CA ASN A 249 32.43 -8.04 7.40
C ASN A 249 32.20 -8.85 8.68
N THR A 250 30.99 -9.36 8.90
CA THR A 250 30.67 -10.21 10.04
C THR A 250 31.40 -11.54 9.93
N LYS A 251 32.09 -11.95 11.01
CA LYS A 251 32.89 -13.18 11.01
C LYS A 251 32.03 -14.45 11.11
N GLY A 252 32.41 -15.45 10.33
CA GLY A 252 31.85 -16.80 10.43
C GLY A 252 30.41 -16.90 9.92
N LEU A 253 30.12 -16.21 8.82
CA LEU A 253 28.91 -16.38 8.02
C LEU A 253 28.96 -17.70 7.24
N SER A 254 27.85 -18.41 7.25
CA SER A 254 27.56 -19.54 6.37
C SER A 254 27.38 -19.09 4.92
N ASP A 255 27.44 -20.03 3.98
CA ASP A 255 27.30 -19.70 2.56
C ASP A 255 25.90 -19.21 2.19
N ILE A 256 24.85 -19.74 2.85
CA ILE A 256 23.49 -19.26 2.64
C ILE A 256 23.30 -17.82 3.13
N GLU A 257 23.93 -17.43 4.25
CA GLU A 257 23.92 -16.05 4.73
C GLU A 257 24.62 -15.12 3.72
N LYS A 258 25.79 -15.52 3.20
CA LYS A 258 26.51 -14.75 2.16
C LYS A 258 25.69 -14.58 0.89
N GLU A 259 24.96 -15.61 0.45
CA GLU A 259 24.10 -15.53 -0.72
C GLU A 259 22.92 -14.57 -0.52
N ARG A 260 22.32 -14.57 0.68
CA ARG A 260 21.27 -13.60 1.04
C ARG A 260 21.82 -12.17 1.08
N LEU A 261 23.03 -11.95 1.60
CA LEU A 261 23.68 -10.64 1.58
C LEU A 261 24.00 -10.18 0.15
N LEU A 262 24.40 -11.08 -0.74
CA LEU A 262 24.62 -10.76 -2.15
C LEU A 262 23.32 -10.33 -2.85
N ALA A 263 22.19 -10.99 -2.55
CA ALA A 263 20.89 -10.59 -3.07
C ALA A 263 20.48 -9.18 -2.58
N LEU A 264 20.75 -8.85 -1.31
CA LEU A 264 20.53 -7.49 -0.77
C LEU A 264 21.41 -6.45 -1.46
N LYS A 265 22.69 -6.76 -1.71
CA LYS A 265 23.58 -5.88 -2.49
C LYS A 265 23.04 -5.64 -3.89
N ALA A 266 22.59 -6.68 -4.58
CA ALA A 266 21.99 -6.55 -5.91
C ALA A 266 20.73 -5.67 -5.91
N TYR A 267 19.92 -5.76 -4.86
CA TYR A 267 18.76 -4.88 -4.68
C TYR A 267 19.18 -3.43 -4.39
N ILE A 268 20.22 -3.19 -3.59
CA ILE A 268 20.75 -1.83 -3.37
C ILE A 268 21.34 -1.24 -4.66
N VAL A 269 22.04 -2.04 -5.48
CA VAL A 269 22.49 -1.62 -6.82
C VAL A 269 21.31 -1.14 -7.66
N TYR A 270 20.18 -1.85 -7.60
CA TYR A 270 18.95 -1.44 -8.26
C TYR A 270 18.41 -0.10 -7.71
N LEU A 271 18.32 0.07 -6.38
CA LEU A 271 17.85 1.32 -5.76
C LEU A 271 18.74 2.52 -6.14
N CYS A 272 20.06 2.35 -6.17
CA CYS A 272 21.01 3.36 -6.62
C CYS A 272 20.78 3.73 -8.09
N GLY A 273 20.69 2.74 -8.98
CA GLY A 273 20.46 2.98 -10.40
C GLY A 273 19.09 3.63 -10.68
N PHE A 274 18.08 3.32 -9.87
CA PHE A 274 16.78 3.98 -9.94
C PHE A 274 16.85 5.47 -9.56
N TYR A 275 17.55 5.79 -8.45
CA TYR A 275 17.82 7.18 -8.08
C TYR A 275 18.52 7.91 -9.23
N GLU A 276 19.52 7.30 -9.85
CA GLU A 276 20.20 7.88 -11.00
C GLU A 276 19.29 8.11 -12.20
N LEU A 277 18.35 7.20 -12.47
CA LEU A 277 17.43 7.32 -13.60
C LEU A 277 16.44 8.48 -13.40
N TYR A 278 15.88 8.64 -12.21
CA TYR A 278 14.73 9.52 -12.00
C TYR A 278 14.95 10.75 -11.11
N GLN A 279 15.96 10.75 -10.25
CA GLN A 279 16.14 11.80 -9.23
C GLN A 279 17.50 12.50 -9.27
N GLU A 280 18.51 11.93 -9.94
CA GLU A 280 19.79 12.60 -10.10
C GLU A 280 19.63 13.88 -10.95
N PRO A 281 20.01 15.07 -10.44
CA PRO A 281 19.75 16.35 -11.12
C PRO A 281 20.27 16.44 -12.56
N LYS A 282 21.38 15.74 -12.87
CA LYS A 282 21.97 15.69 -14.21
C LYS A 282 21.07 14.96 -15.23
N SER A 283 20.24 14.04 -14.77
CA SER A 283 19.23 13.33 -15.57
C SER A 283 18.05 14.22 -15.95
N ALA A 284 17.97 15.46 -15.44
CA ALA A 284 16.96 16.45 -15.80
C ALA A 284 17.44 17.50 -16.83
N SER A 285 18.62 17.32 -17.43
CA SER A 285 19.22 18.27 -18.40
C SER A 285 18.85 17.99 -19.86
N SER A 286 19.26 18.81 -20.84
CA SER A 286 18.91 18.66 -22.26
C SER A 286 19.36 17.35 -22.92
N ASP A 287 20.34 16.65 -22.35
CA ASP A 287 20.77 15.28 -22.76
C ASP A 287 20.02 14.16 -22.01
N ALA A 288 19.01 14.50 -21.22
CA ALA A 288 18.25 13.59 -20.36
C ALA A 288 17.69 12.37 -21.09
N SER A 289 17.24 12.51 -22.33
CA SER A 289 16.59 11.42 -23.05
C SER A 289 17.55 10.26 -23.34
N HIS A 290 18.80 10.54 -23.74
CA HIS A 290 19.75 9.48 -24.04
C HIS A 290 20.32 8.85 -22.77
N MET A 291 20.58 9.66 -21.74
CA MET A 291 21.03 9.13 -20.44
C MET A 291 19.95 8.31 -19.74
N SER A 292 18.68 8.71 -19.87
CA SER A 292 17.55 7.94 -19.33
C SER A 292 17.41 6.59 -20.03
N ASP A 293 17.59 6.55 -21.35
CA ASP A 293 17.60 5.31 -22.14
C ASP A 293 18.66 4.32 -21.64
N LEU A 294 19.93 4.75 -21.57
CA LEU A 294 21.03 3.89 -21.12
C LEU A 294 20.84 3.39 -19.67
N LYS A 295 20.38 4.28 -18.77
CA LYS A 295 20.12 3.92 -17.37
C LYS A 295 18.94 2.94 -17.24
N ALA A 296 17.87 3.14 -18.01
CA ALA A 296 16.72 2.23 -18.04
C ALA A 296 17.11 0.87 -18.62
N GLU A 297 17.91 0.81 -19.69
CA GLU A 297 18.43 -0.45 -20.23
C GLU A 297 19.34 -1.16 -19.23
N ALA A 298 20.20 -0.45 -18.51
CA ALA A 298 21.05 -1.03 -17.48
C ALA A 298 20.23 -1.66 -16.33
N LEU A 299 19.17 -0.98 -15.87
CA LEU A 299 18.25 -1.52 -14.87
C LEU A 299 17.48 -2.73 -15.40
N LEU A 300 17.01 -2.70 -16.64
CA LEU A 300 16.35 -3.85 -17.26
C LEU A 300 17.31 -5.05 -17.40
N GLN A 301 18.55 -4.84 -17.80
CA GLN A 301 19.58 -5.88 -17.83
C GLN A 301 19.84 -6.46 -16.44
N LEU A 302 20.00 -5.62 -15.43
CA LEU A 302 20.20 -6.02 -14.04
C LEU A 302 19.06 -6.91 -13.55
N THR A 303 17.82 -6.42 -13.67
CA THR A 303 16.63 -7.13 -13.16
C THR A 303 16.44 -8.46 -13.88
N TRP A 304 16.52 -8.50 -15.22
CA TRP A 304 16.34 -9.73 -15.99
C TRP A 304 17.48 -10.72 -15.81
N GLY A 305 18.72 -10.27 -15.65
CA GLY A 305 19.83 -11.16 -15.34
C GLY A 305 19.77 -11.72 -13.91
N LEU A 306 18.90 -11.19 -13.06
CA LEU A 306 18.61 -11.69 -11.71
C LEU A 306 17.22 -12.35 -11.60
N TYR A 307 16.53 -12.59 -12.72
CA TYR A 307 15.16 -13.13 -12.76
C TYR A 307 14.98 -14.41 -11.92
N TYR A 308 15.93 -15.34 -12.00
CA TYR A 308 15.87 -16.61 -11.28
C TYR A 308 15.99 -16.47 -9.75
N GLN A 309 16.52 -15.35 -9.26
CA GLN A 309 16.69 -15.09 -7.84
C GLN A 309 15.42 -14.51 -7.18
N ARG A 310 14.41 -14.13 -7.99
CA ARG A 310 13.15 -13.52 -7.52
C ARG A 310 13.37 -12.31 -6.61
N ILE A 311 14.46 -11.57 -6.85
CA ILE A 311 14.75 -10.31 -6.15
C ILE A 311 13.68 -9.28 -6.51
N PHE A 312 13.20 -9.31 -7.76
CA PHE A 312 12.28 -8.33 -8.32
C PHE A 312 11.00 -8.97 -8.85
N HIS A 313 9.94 -8.17 -8.97
CA HIS A 313 8.80 -8.49 -9.83
C HIS A 313 9.06 -8.04 -11.27
N ASN A 314 9.86 -8.84 -11.98
CA ASN A 314 10.40 -8.50 -13.29
C ASN A 314 9.36 -8.08 -14.33
N THR A 315 8.19 -8.72 -14.41
CA THR A 315 7.19 -8.40 -15.45
C THR A 315 6.58 -7.01 -15.26
N GLN A 316 6.16 -6.68 -14.04
CA GLN A 316 5.64 -5.35 -13.70
C GLN A 316 6.72 -4.28 -13.85
N LEU A 317 7.92 -4.54 -13.33
CA LEU A 317 9.03 -3.60 -13.41
C LEU A 317 9.49 -3.37 -14.86
N ASN A 318 9.49 -4.43 -15.69
CA ASN A 318 9.79 -4.33 -17.11
C ASN A 318 8.80 -3.42 -17.85
N ASP A 319 7.50 -3.55 -17.57
CA ASP A 319 6.48 -2.73 -18.21
C ASP A 319 6.58 -1.24 -17.83
N LEU A 320 7.14 -0.94 -16.66
CA LEU A 320 7.47 0.42 -16.23
C LEU A 320 8.75 0.94 -16.88
N LEU A 321 9.86 0.22 -16.72
CA LEU A 321 11.19 0.70 -17.13
C LEU A 321 11.36 0.74 -18.66
N LYS A 322 10.76 -0.19 -19.42
CA LYS A 322 10.89 -0.20 -20.88
C LYS A 322 10.33 1.07 -21.54
N LYS A 323 9.44 1.80 -20.87
CA LYS A 323 8.90 3.07 -21.37
C LYS A 323 9.95 4.17 -21.40
N ALA A 324 11.01 4.04 -20.62
CA ALA A 324 12.13 4.97 -20.58
C ALA A 324 13.27 4.60 -21.56
N THR A 325 13.16 3.47 -22.27
CA THR A 325 14.14 3.09 -23.30
C THR A 325 13.75 3.62 -24.67
N LYS A 326 14.72 3.71 -25.57
CA LYS A 326 14.55 4.16 -26.96
C LYS A 326 13.75 3.16 -27.79
N ASN A 327 13.91 1.86 -27.52
CA ASN A 327 13.20 0.78 -28.21
C ASN A 327 12.41 -0.09 -27.20
N PRO A 328 11.26 0.38 -26.67
CA PRO A 328 10.50 -0.36 -25.66
C PRO A 328 10.07 -1.77 -26.09
N SER A 329 9.86 -1.98 -27.41
CA SER A 329 9.50 -3.28 -27.99
C SER A 329 10.57 -4.34 -27.84
N ASP A 330 11.84 -3.92 -27.75
CA ASP A 330 12.96 -4.86 -27.64
C ASP A 330 12.98 -5.56 -26.28
N TRP A 331 12.41 -4.87 -25.29
CA TRP A 331 12.21 -5.30 -23.91
C TRP A 331 10.82 -5.88 -23.64
N ASP A 332 10.00 -6.13 -24.66
CA ASP A 332 8.74 -6.85 -24.45
C ASP A 332 9.04 -8.30 -24.03
N PHE A 333 8.74 -8.68 -22.80
CA PHE A 333 9.07 -10.03 -22.32
C PHE A 333 8.30 -11.15 -23.03
N ARG A 334 7.22 -10.84 -23.75
CA ARG A 334 6.43 -11.83 -24.52
C ARG A 334 7.05 -12.12 -25.88
N LYS A 335 7.60 -11.09 -26.55
CA LYS A 335 8.04 -11.17 -27.96
C LYS A 335 9.40 -10.53 -28.27
N GLY A 336 9.89 -9.67 -27.41
CA GLY A 336 11.12 -8.89 -27.56
C GLY A 336 12.39 -9.77 -27.50
N PRO A 337 13.42 -9.41 -28.28
CA PRO A 337 14.67 -10.15 -28.34
C PRO A 337 15.58 -9.97 -27.10
N LEU A 338 15.53 -8.83 -26.39
CA LEU A 338 16.53 -8.52 -25.36
C LEU A 338 16.32 -9.36 -24.09
N VAL A 339 15.08 -9.51 -23.62
CA VAL A 339 14.76 -10.34 -22.44
C VAL A 339 15.29 -11.77 -22.61
N LYS A 340 15.14 -12.35 -23.81
CA LYS A 340 15.61 -13.71 -24.12
C LYS A 340 17.13 -13.83 -24.25
N LYS A 341 17.81 -12.71 -24.53
CA LYS A 341 19.28 -12.65 -24.69
C LYS A 341 20.00 -12.27 -23.40
N THR A 342 19.31 -11.69 -22.42
CA THR A 342 19.90 -11.35 -21.13
C THR A 342 20.42 -12.61 -20.44
N LYS A 343 21.71 -12.57 -20.08
CA LYS A 343 22.36 -13.67 -19.37
C LYS A 343 22.20 -13.49 -17.85
N PRO A 344 22.19 -14.59 -17.08
CA PRO A 344 22.32 -14.52 -15.63
C PRO A 344 23.52 -13.68 -15.20
N LEU A 345 23.34 -12.75 -14.26
CA LEU A 345 24.43 -11.98 -13.68
C LEU A 345 25.27 -12.87 -12.76
N ARG A 346 26.60 -12.76 -12.85
CA ARG A 346 27.53 -13.45 -11.96
C ARG A 346 27.74 -12.69 -10.66
N LYS A 347 28.18 -13.39 -9.61
CA LYS A 347 28.42 -12.81 -8.28
C LYS A 347 29.42 -11.63 -8.35
N GLU A 348 30.46 -11.77 -9.16
CA GLU A 348 31.50 -10.74 -9.33
C GLU A 348 30.97 -9.48 -10.03
N GLU A 349 29.96 -9.61 -10.89
CA GLU A 349 29.35 -8.48 -11.59
C GLU A 349 28.48 -7.66 -10.63
N ILE A 350 27.76 -8.33 -9.73
CA ILE A 350 27.00 -7.69 -8.66
C ILE A 350 27.95 -6.95 -7.71
N GLU A 351 29.02 -7.60 -7.26
CA GLU A 351 30.01 -6.99 -6.36
C GLU A 351 30.71 -5.79 -6.98
N LYS A 352 31.04 -5.87 -8.28
CA LYS A 352 31.62 -4.76 -9.02
C LYS A 352 30.66 -3.56 -9.08
N SER A 353 29.40 -3.78 -9.41
CA SER A 353 28.40 -2.72 -9.45
C SER A 353 28.15 -2.12 -8.06
N PHE A 354 28.08 -2.96 -7.02
CA PHE A 354 27.90 -2.50 -5.64
C PHE A 354 29.09 -1.63 -5.19
N SER A 355 30.32 -2.08 -5.44
CA SER A 355 31.53 -1.31 -5.10
C SER A 355 31.62 0.01 -5.88
N SER A 356 31.22 0.03 -7.15
CA SER A 356 31.13 1.28 -7.91
C SER A 356 30.14 2.29 -7.30
N TYR A 357 29.04 1.81 -6.74
CA TYR A 357 28.08 2.67 -6.04
C TYR A 357 28.57 3.09 -4.66
N GLU A 358 29.34 2.25 -3.97
CA GLU A 358 30.04 2.61 -2.74
C GLU A 358 31.02 3.76 -2.96
N ASP A 359 31.86 3.68 -3.99
CA ASP A 359 32.80 4.76 -4.32
C ASP A 359 32.07 6.08 -4.63
N LYS A 360 30.92 5.99 -5.30
CA LYS A 360 30.12 7.17 -5.69
C LYS A 360 29.35 7.77 -4.51
N TYR A 361 28.66 6.94 -3.73
CA TYR A 361 27.69 7.40 -2.74
C TYR A 361 28.19 7.35 -1.29
N GLY A 362 29.21 6.54 -0.99
CA GLY A 362 29.71 6.35 0.38
C GLY A 362 30.11 7.66 1.08
N ILE A 363 30.54 8.67 0.31
CA ILE A 363 30.88 10.01 0.82
C ILE A 363 29.69 10.77 1.44
N PHE A 364 28.46 10.40 1.09
CA PHE A 364 27.25 11.04 1.61
C PHE A 364 26.76 10.40 2.92
N TYR A 365 27.34 9.27 3.32
CA TYR A 365 26.94 8.61 4.55
C TYR A 365 27.13 9.55 5.74
N LYS A 366 26.03 9.79 6.45
CA LYS A 366 26.00 10.46 7.73
C LYS A 366 25.24 9.58 8.70
N PRO A 367 25.72 9.40 9.93
CA PRO A 367 24.93 8.74 10.95
C PRO A 367 23.56 9.42 11.07
N PRO A 368 22.47 8.64 11.06
CA PRO A 368 21.11 9.15 11.13
C PRO A 368 20.91 9.94 12.42
N ILE A 369 20.31 11.13 12.31
CA ILE A 369 19.88 11.89 13.49
C ILE A 369 18.52 11.34 13.90
N LEU A 370 18.50 10.56 14.98
CA LEU A 370 17.26 10.06 15.57
C LEU A 370 16.72 11.10 16.53
N LEU A 371 15.58 11.71 16.19
CA LEU A 371 14.85 12.55 17.12
C LEU A 371 14.21 11.67 18.19
N THR A 372 14.54 11.96 19.45
CA THR A 372 14.02 11.27 20.63
C THR A 372 12.70 11.89 21.06
N LYS A 373 11.98 11.21 21.98
CA LYS A 373 10.81 11.79 22.62
C LYS A 373 11.17 13.08 23.34
N GLU A 374 12.35 13.14 23.95
CA GLU A 374 12.88 14.34 24.60
C GLU A 374 13.07 15.50 23.61
N ASP A 375 13.53 15.20 22.39
CA ASP A 375 13.65 16.21 21.33
C ASP A 375 12.27 16.74 20.91
N PHE A 376 11.28 15.87 20.70
CA PHE A 376 9.91 16.30 20.41
C PHE A 376 9.28 17.06 21.59
N ASP A 377 9.51 16.63 22.83
CA ASP A 377 9.07 17.31 24.05
C ASP A 377 9.72 18.68 24.23
N TYR A 378 10.94 18.85 23.73
CA TYR A 378 11.65 20.13 23.71
C TYR A 378 11.12 21.03 22.59
N LEU A 379 11.00 20.50 21.37
CA LEU A 379 10.52 21.22 20.20
C LEU A 379 9.07 21.66 20.38
N SER A 380 8.20 20.84 20.95
CA SER A 380 6.79 21.18 21.21
C SER A 380 6.60 22.37 22.15
N ARG A 381 7.59 22.69 23.00
CA ARG A 381 7.56 23.91 23.85
C ARG A 381 7.89 25.19 23.08
N ARG A 382 8.42 25.06 21.87
CA ARG A 382 8.94 26.16 21.04
C ARG A 382 8.29 26.24 19.65
N ALA A 383 7.59 25.20 19.24
CA ALA A 383 6.93 25.11 17.96
C ALA A 383 5.75 26.08 17.87
N ALA A 384 5.38 26.44 16.64
CA ALA A 384 4.20 27.24 16.39
C ALA A 384 2.95 26.53 16.92
N ASP A 385 2.08 27.28 17.59
CA ASP A 385 0.77 26.83 18.10
C ASP A 385 -0.32 26.84 17.01
N SER A 386 0.02 27.31 15.81
CA SER A 386 -0.87 27.40 14.67
C SER A 386 -0.12 27.24 13.35
N ILE A 387 -0.74 26.54 12.41
CA ILE A 387 -0.28 26.40 11.02
C ILE A 387 -1.44 26.83 10.13
N ARG A 388 -1.15 27.59 9.07
CA ARG A 388 -2.13 27.94 8.04
C ARG A 388 -1.76 27.26 6.74
N ILE A 389 -2.62 26.37 6.28
CA ILE A 389 -2.52 25.75 4.95
C ILE A 389 -3.53 26.43 4.03
N ARG A 390 -3.10 26.78 2.82
CA ARG A 390 -3.95 27.30 1.74
C ARG A 390 -3.60 26.53 0.47
N THR A 391 -4.59 25.82 -0.06
CA THR A 391 -4.56 25.12 -1.34
C THR A 391 -5.05 26.07 -2.43
N THR A 392 -4.34 26.15 -3.56
CA THR A 392 -4.67 27.07 -4.66
C THR A 392 -5.17 26.36 -5.92
N ASP A 393 -5.19 25.01 -5.93
CA ASP A 393 -5.44 24.20 -7.14
C ASP A 393 -6.61 23.20 -6.98
N GLU A 394 -7.61 23.55 -6.18
CA GLU A 394 -8.75 22.64 -5.90
C GLU A 394 -9.66 22.40 -7.12
N LYS A 395 -9.53 23.22 -8.18
CA LYS A 395 -10.31 23.03 -9.42
C LYS A 395 -9.79 21.88 -10.28
N ALA A 396 -8.51 21.51 -10.16
CA ALA A 396 -7.91 20.44 -10.94
C ALA A 396 -8.22 19.04 -10.39
N PHE A 397 -8.61 18.93 -9.12
CA PHE A 397 -8.80 17.66 -8.43
C PHE A 397 -10.28 17.45 -8.05
N LYS A 398 -10.86 16.30 -8.43
CA LYS A 398 -12.23 15.92 -8.03
C LYS A 398 -12.34 15.62 -6.53
N SER A 399 -11.25 15.17 -5.91
CA SER A 399 -11.13 14.92 -4.47
C SER A 399 -9.64 14.95 -4.11
N PHE A 400 -9.29 15.50 -2.95
CA PHE A 400 -7.94 15.41 -2.40
C PHE A 400 -7.99 15.23 -0.87
N ALA A 401 -6.96 14.62 -0.30
CA ALA A 401 -6.77 14.48 1.15
C ALA A 401 -5.45 15.14 1.53
N TYR A 402 -5.39 15.78 2.71
CA TYR A 402 -4.19 16.49 3.16
C TYR A 402 -3.80 16.05 4.57
N PRO A 403 -3.04 14.95 4.71
CA PRO A 403 -2.65 14.45 6.03
C PRO A 403 -1.64 15.39 6.69
N ILE A 404 -1.99 15.87 7.88
CA ILE A 404 -1.14 16.69 8.76
C ILE A 404 -0.77 15.83 9.97
N LYS A 405 0.51 15.49 10.08
CA LYS A 405 1.05 14.80 11.26
C LYS A 405 1.30 15.80 12.38
N LEU A 406 0.91 15.45 13.60
CA LEU A 406 1.14 16.26 14.79
C LEU A 406 1.61 15.39 15.96
N TYR A 407 2.50 15.95 16.78
CA TYR A 407 2.88 15.38 18.05
C TYR A 407 2.21 16.15 19.18
N ALA A 408 1.50 15.46 20.05
CA ALA A 408 0.93 16.03 21.25
C ALA A 408 1.72 15.56 22.48
N ARG A 409 2.21 16.50 23.29
CA ARG A 409 2.95 16.18 24.52
C ARG A 409 2.06 15.71 25.68
N GLN A 410 0.77 16.05 25.65
CA GLN A 410 -0.20 15.75 26.69
C GLN A 410 -1.62 15.78 26.11
N PRO A 411 -2.65 15.28 26.82
CA PRO A 411 -4.04 15.44 26.40
C PRO A 411 -4.37 16.90 26.12
N GLY A 412 -5.20 17.13 25.11
CA GLY A 412 -5.45 18.48 24.62
C GLY A 412 -6.55 18.54 23.58
N LYS A 413 -6.54 19.62 22.79
CA LYS A 413 -7.52 19.86 21.74
C LYS A 413 -6.83 20.42 20.51
N VAL A 414 -7.27 20.00 19.33
CA VAL A 414 -6.91 20.66 18.07
C VAL A 414 -8.14 21.37 17.53
N LYS A 415 -8.01 22.66 17.29
CA LYS A 415 -9.05 23.48 16.69
C LYS A 415 -8.71 23.79 15.24
N ILE A 416 -9.54 23.32 14.33
CA ILE A 416 -9.40 23.52 12.90
C ILE A 416 -10.38 24.59 12.47
N LYS A 417 -9.88 25.70 11.93
CA LYS A 417 -10.71 26.67 11.21
C LYS A 417 -10.77 26.26 9.74
N TYR A 418 -11.97 26.01 9.23
CA TYR A 418 -12.16 25.62 7.82
C TYR A 418 -12.94 26.68 7.06
N ALA A 419 -12.74 26.72 5.74
CA ALA A 419 -13.56 27.41 4.78
C ALA A 419 -13.63 26.55 3.51
N VAL A 420 -14.81 26.08 3.14
CA VAL A 420 -15.04 25.22 1.98
C VAL A 420 -15.40 26.10 0.78
N GLY A 421 -14.74 25.87 -0.36
CA GLY A 421 -15.06 26.56 -1.61
C GLY A 421 -16.47 26.30 -2.13
N GLU A 422 -16.84 27.00 -3.21
CA GLU A 422 -18.05 26.69 -3.98
C GLU A 422 -17.78 25.45 -4.85
N GLY A 423 -18.67 24.45 -4.78
CA GLY A 423 -18.56 23.18 -5.52
C GLY A 423 -19.88 22.76 -6.15
N GLU A 424 -19.85 21.73 -6.99
CA GLU A 424 -21.04 21.19 -7.65
C GLU A 424 -22.08 20.70 -6.62
N LYS A 425 -23.36 21.07 -6.82
CA LYS A 425 -24.49 20.77 -5.91
C LYS A 425 -24.97 19.31 -6.00
N ASN A 426 -24.07 18.32 -5.98
CA ASN A 426 -24.51 16.93 -5.87
C ASN A 426 -24.73 16.57 -4.40
N ASN A 427 -26.01 16.53 -3.99
CA ASN A 427 -26.50 16.50 -2.61
C ASN A 427 -26.27 15.19 -1.82
N SER A 428 -25.52 14.22 -2.36
CA SER A 428 -25.42 12.88 -1.75
C SER A 428 -24.18 12.69 -0.88
N TYR A 429 -23.14 13.53 -1.02
CA TYR A 429 -21.85 13.36 -0.34
C TYR A 429 -21.46 14.63 0.43
N ALA A 430 -20.65 14.48 1.48
CA ALA A 430 -20.08 15.62 2.18
C ALA A 430 -19.11 16.38 1.25
N ALA A 431 -19.15 17.71 1.30
CA ALA A 431 -18.22 18.57 0.57
C ALA A 431 -16.79 18.47 1.13
N CYS A 432 -16.66 18.19 2.43
CA CYS A 432 -15.38 17.94 3.09
C CYS A 432 -15.59 16.99 4.28
N LEU A 433 -14.60 16.16 4.55
CA LEU A 433 -14.46 15.36 5.76
C LEU A 433 -13.19 15.82 6.46
N LEU A 434 -13.30 16.11 7.75
CA LEU A 434 -12.16 16.27 8.64
C LEU A 434 -12.10 15.06 9.57
N ALA A 435 -10.92 14.49 9.77
CA ALA A 435 -10.75 13.36 10.67
C ALA A 435 -9.51 13.50 11.55
N LEU A 436 -9.60 12.95 12.76
CA LEU A 436 -8.46 12.75 13.65
C LEU A 436 -8.21 11.24 13.80
N GLU A 437 -6.99 10.83 13.50
CA GLU A 437 -6.50 9.48 13.67
C GLU A 437 -5.29 9.47 14.62
N GLU A 438 -5.17 8.43 15.44
CA GLU A 438 -3.92 8.15 16.16
C GLU A 438 -2.91 7.43 15.27
N LYS A 439 -1.68 7.25 15.76
CA LYS A 439 -0.66 6.39 15.13
C LYS A 439 -1.28 5.05 14.72
N GLY A 440 -1.01 4.61 13.48
CA GLY A 440 -1.59 3.39 12.94
C GLY A 440 -2.90 3.56 12.15
N GLY A 441 -3.44 4.78 12.03
CA GLY A 441 -4.65 5.04 11.24
C GLY A 441 -5.95 4.68 11.95
N LYS A 442 -5.91 4.43 13.28
CA LYS A 442 -7.13 4.24 14.06
C LYS A 442 -7.88 5.57 14.19
N LEU A 443 -9.11 5.56 13.70
CA LEU A 443 -9.99 6.71 13.74
C LEU A 443 -10.44 7.03 15.18
N LEU A 444 -10.20 8.27 15.60
CA LEU A 444 -10.62 8.78 16.91
C LEU A 444 -11.91 9.59 16.80
N ASP A 445 -11.96 10.52 15.86
CA ASP A 445 -13.10 11.41 15.66
C ASP A 445 -13.18 11.89 14.20
N LYS A 446 -14.36 12.34 13.78
CA LYS A 446 -14.63 12.81 12.42
C LYS A 446 -15.71 13.87 12.37
N PHE A 447 -15.62 14.76 11.38
CA PHE A 447 -16.59 15.82 11.16
C PHE A 447 -16.88 16.00 9.66
N PHE A 448 -18.16 15.86 9.28
CA PHE A 448 -18.61 16.04 7.90
C PHE A 448 -19.13 17.46 7.67
N ILE A 449 -18.69 18.07 6.58
CA ILE A 449 -19.15 19.38 6.12
C ILE A 449 -19.90 19.18 4.81
N TYR A 450 -21.22 19.32 4.83
CA TYR A 450 -22.07 19.10 3.64
C TYR A 450 -22.30 20.36 2.81
N LYS A 451 -22.17 21.55 3.42
CA LYS A 451 -22.50 22.82 2.77
C LYS A 451 -21.26 23.43 2.10
N THR A 452 -21.28 23.55 0.78
CA THR A 452 -20.28 24.34 0.02
C THR A 452 -20.37 25.82 0.37
N GLY A 453 -19.26 26.56 0.25
CA GLY A 453 -19.19 27.97 0.64
C GLY A 453 -19.32 28.21 2.16
N SER A 454 -19.28 27.16 2.99
CA SER A 454 -19.38 27.30 4.44
C SER A 454 -18.01 27.52 5.08
N GLU A 455 -17.98 28.25 6.18
CA GLU A 455 -16.81 28.37 7.05
C GLU A 455 -17.21 28.06 8.50
N GLY A 456 -16.24 27.65 9.30
CA GLY A 456 -16.51 27.28 10.67
C GLY A 456 -15.27 26.82 11.43
N PHE A 457 -15.54 26.21 12.58
CA PHE A 457 -14.53 25.60 13.42
C PHE A 457 -14.95 24.17 13.76
N VAL A 458 -13.97 23.27 13.74
CA VAL A 458 -14.08 21.92 14.29
C VAL A 458 -13.05 21.80 15.41
N GLU A 459 -13.41 21.10 16.47
CA GLU A 459 -12.52 20.82 17.59
C GLU A 459 -12.46 19.32 17.79
N PHE A 460 -11.25 18.76 17.76
CA PHE A 460 -11.01 17.36 18.09
C PHE A 460 -10.32 17.26 19.45
N VAL A 461 -10.68 16.25 20.22
CA VAL A 461 -10.06 15.94 21.51
C VAL A 461 -8.86 15.02 21.28
N ILE A 462 -7.70 15.43 21.78
CA ILE A 462 -6.50 14.60 21.87
C ILE A 462 -6.52 13.91 23.24
N PRO A 463 -6.68 12.58 23.31
CA PRO A 463 -6.87 11.88 24.57
C PRO A 463 -5.59 11.72 25.39
N ALA A 464 -4.41 11.70 24.75
CA ALA A 464 -3.14 11.41 25.40
C ALA A 464 -1.93 12.04 24.67
N ALA A 465 -0.74 11.91 25.25
CA ALA A 465 0.49 12.23 24.53
C ALA A 465 0.74 11.21 23.41
N GLY A 466 1.20 11.64 22.24
CA GLY A 466 1.51 10.75 21.13
C GLY A 466 1.49 11.42 19.75
N ASP A 467 1.63 10.59 18.72
CA ASP A 467 1.55 10.97 17.32
C ASP A 467 0.12 10.81 16.79
N TYR A 468 -0.34 11.83 16.07
CA TYR A 468 -1.67 11.85 15.46
C TYR A 468 -1.59 12.33 14.02
N THR A 469 -2.61 12.00 13.24
CA THR A 469 -2.82 12.48 11.87
C THR A 469 -4.16 13.19 11.80
N ILE A 470 -4.18 14.41 11.29
CA ILE A 470 -5.40 15.10 10.87
C ILE A 470 -5.52 14.95 9.36
N GLN A 471 -6.68 14.53 8.86
CA GLN A 471 -6.94 14.40 7.42
C GLN A 471 -8.09 15.29 6.98
#